data_AF-A0A212KUC8-F1
#
_entry.id   AF-A0A212KUC8-F1
#
_cell.length_a   1.000
_cell.length_b   1.000
_cell.length_c   1.000
_cell.angle_alpha   90.00
_cell.angle_beta   90.00
_cell.angle_gamma   90.00
#
_symmetry.space_group_name_H-M   'P 1'
#
loop_
_entity.id
_entity.type
_entity.pdbx_description
1 polymer ?
#
loop_
_entity_poly.entity_id
_entity_poly.type
_entity_poly.pdbx_seq_one_letter_code
_entity_poly.pdbx_strand_id
1 'polypeptide(L)'
;MTQAITDKLRRALFKYVEDHESPELVETYMYYVEKKNALVPVLFPRERKVYRSAEEAIRVLDAAGKLCHETAIKINFGEPDVNELTRKVYICPFTGKVFGDNTHPNPQDAIYDWVSKCPENTERVNGLRVKRFFISEDPEMIKGYIPKEKPKEPISKVVFTSALSGKLFNDRKTVIEDFRKHYLKKIPLAEVQSQERFDIEEGFTEFLQKQLDENKIAAFVESLAEHEEFLPYIQRWLEGDEEEGEEELEVEEELELELVEDELDAGIEEEV
;
A
#
# COMPACT_ATOMS: atom_id res chain seq x y z
N MET A 1 -12.68 -9.42 -39.26
CA MET A 1 -12.36 -10.74 -38.65
C MET A 1 -13.00 -10.74 -37.27
N THR A 2 -14.14 -11.40 -37.12
CA THR A 2 -14.86 -11.56 -35.85
C THR A 2 -13.95 -12.26 -34.84
N GLN A 3 -13.70 -11.62 -33.71
CA GLN A 3 -12.71 -12.07 -32.74
C GLN A 3 -13.38 -13.02 -31.74
N ALA A 4 -13.45 -14.31 -32.09
CA ALA A 4 -14.24 -15.32 -31.37
C ALA A 4 -13.93 -15.36 -29.85
N ILE A 5 -14.98 -15.25 -29.03
CA ILE A 5 -14.92 -15.37 -27.58
C ILE A 5 -14.70 -16.83 -27.20
N THR A 6 -13.60 -17.13 -26.50
CA THR A 6 -13.32 -18.49 -26.03
C THR A 6 -14.37 -18.95 -25.00
N ASP A 7 -14.70 -20.25 -24.95
CA ASP A 7 -15.67 -20.83 -24.00
C ASP A 7 -15.38 -20.52 -22.51
N LYS A 8 -14.10 -20.36 -22.15
CA LYS A 8 -13.69 -19.98 -20.80
C LYS A 8 -14.09 -18.54 -20.48
N LEU A 9 -13.87 -17.64 -21.44
CA LEU A 9 -14.21 -16.23 -21.34
C LEU A 9 -15.72 -16.02 -21.39
N ARG A 10 -16.42 -16.76 -22.27
CA ARG A 10 -17.88 -16.78 -22.36
C ARG A 10 -18.53 -17.12 -21.02
N ARG A 11 -18.11 -18.22 -20.39
CA ARG A 11 -18.62 -18.62 -19.06
C ARG A 11 -18.32 -17.59 -17.97
N ALA A 12 -17.14 -16.96 -18.02
CA ALA A 12 -16.78 -15.94 -17.04
C ALA A 12 -17.59 -14.64 -17.23
N LEU A 13 -17.91 -14.28 -18.47
CA LEU A 13 -18.76 -13.14 -18.82
C LEU A 13 -20.22 -13.40 -18.45
N PHE A 14 -20.74 -14.58 -18.80
CA PHE A 14 -22.13 -14.94 -18.49
C PHE A 14 -22.37 -14.90 -16.98
N LYS A 15 -21.44 -15.48 -16.21
CA LYS A 15 -21.49 -15.39 -14.76
C LYS A 15 -21.44 -13.93 -14.26
N TYR A 16 -20.61 -13.09 -14.88
CA TYR A 16 -20.53 -11.69 -14.49
C TYR A 16 -21.87 -10.97 -14.68
N VAL A 17 -22.50 -11.10 -15.86
CA VAL A 17 -23.79 -10.43 -16.12
C VAL A 17 -24.94 -11.01 -15.28
N GLU A 18 -24.90 -12.29 -14.93
CA GLU A 18 -25.90 -12.93 -14.05
C GLU A 18 -25.75 -12.50 -12.58
N ASP A 19 -24.52 -12.28 -12.12
CA ASP A 19 -24.23 -11.85 -10.74
C ASP A 19 -24.56 -10.36 -10.50
N HIS A 20 -24.84 -9.56 -11.55
CA HIS A 20 -25.16 -8.13 -11.46
C HIS A 20 -26.63 -7.87 -11.84
N GLU A 21 -27.33 -7.05 -11.05
CA GLU A 21 -28.77 -6.76 -11.25
C GLU A 21 -29.05 -5.90 -12.50
N SER A 22 -28.10 -5.04 -12.85
CA SER A 22 -28.13 -4.15 -14.02
C SER A 22 -26.73 -4.02 -14.62
N PRO A 23 -26.23 -5.05 -15.31
CA PRO A 23 -24.91 -4.97 -15.93
C PRO A 23 -24.94 -3.94 -17.05
N GLU A 24 -24.07 -2.94 -17.03
CA GLU A 24 -23.93 -1.96 -18.10
C GLU A 24 -23.02 -2.48 -19.22
N LEU A 25 -23.24 -2.00 -20.45
CA LEU A 25 -22.46 -2.43 -21.62
C LEU A 25 -20.97 -2.12 -21.44
N VAL A 26 -20.64 -0.88 -21.06
CA VAL A 26 -19.25 -0.42 -20.93
C VAL A 26 -18.54 -1.16 -19.80
N GLU A 27 -19.19 -1.34 -18.64
CA GLU A 27 -18.61 -2.11 -17.53
C GLU A 27 -18.37 -3.58 -17.91
N THR A 28 -19.35 -4.20 -18.58
CA THR A 28 -19.23 -5.59 -19.04
C THR A 28 -18.11 -5.73 -20.08
N TYR A 29 -17.98 -4.76 -20.98
CA TYR A 29 -16.88 -4.69 -21.93
C TYR A 29 -15.52 -4.52 -21.23
N MET A 30 -15.44 -3.67 -20.20
CA MET A 30 -14.23 -3.51 -19.39
C MET A 30 -13.85 -4.82 -18.69
N TYR A 31 -14.82 -5.55 -18.15
CA TYR A 31 -14.58 -6.88 -17.58
C TYR A 31 -14.04 -7.87 -18.64
N TYR A 32 -14.60 -7.86 -19.86
CA TYR A 32 -14.07 -8.64 -20.99
C TYR A 32 -12.61 -8.27 -21.30
N VAL A 33 -12.30 -6.97 -21.42
CA VAL A 33 -10.94 -6.47 -21.71
C VAL A 33 -9.96 -6.86 -20.61
N GLU A 34 -10.37 -6.77 -19.35
CA GLU A 34 -9.59 -7.20 -18.18
C GLU A 34 -9.19 -8.67 -18.29
N LYS A 35 -10.17 -9.56 -18.51
CA LYS A 35 -9.92 -11.01 -18.59
C LYS A 35 -9.14 -11.40 -19.84
N LYS A 36 -9.45 -10.80 -21.00
CA LYS A 36 -8.77 -11.06 -22.27
C LYS A 36 -7.29 -10.70 -22.24
N ASN A 37 -6.95 -9.58 -21.59
CA ASN A 37 -5.58 -9.08 -21.51
C ASN A 37 -4.88 -9.45 -20.20
N ALA A 38 -5.52 -10.26 -19.35
CA ALA A 38 -5.04 -10.65 -18.01
C ALA A 38 -4.59 -9.44 -17.16
N LEU A 39 -5.36 -8.36 -17.21
CA LEU A 39 -5.06 -7.14 -16.47
C LEU A 39 -5.36 -7.34 -14.99
N VAL A 40 -4.51 -6.75 -14.14
CA VAL A 40 -4.72 -6.72 -12.69
C VAL A 40 -4.39 -5.30 -12.22
N PRO A 41 -5.29 -4.34 -12.48
CA PRO A 41 -5.06 -2.96 -12.09
C PRO A 41 -4.84 -2.85 -10.58
N VAL A 42 -3.93 -1.96 -10.20
CA VAL A 42 -3.63 -1.70 -8.79
C VAL A 42 -3.64 -0.21 -8.52
N LEU A 43 -4.36 0.17 -7.47
CA LEU A 43 -4.34 1.48 -6.89
C LEU A 43 -3.18 1.58 -5.89
N PHE A 44 -2.39 2.64 -6.01
CA PHE A 44 -1.45 3.07 -4.99
C PHE A 44 -2.00 4.29 -4.26
N PRO A 45 -2.61 4.12 -3.06
CA PRO A 45 -3.37 5.20 -2.41
C PRO A 45 -2.53 6.42 -2.04
N ARG A 46 -1.24 6.23 -1.74
CA ARG A 46 -0.36 7.31 -1.28
C ARG A 46 -0.10 8.36 -2.34
N GLU A 47 0.13 7.94 -3.58
CA GLU A 47 0.28 8.86 -4.73
C GLU A 47 -1.04 9.07 -5.47
N ARG A 48 -2.14 8.50 -4.97
CA ARG A 48 -3.44 8.55 -5.61
C ARG A 48 -3.37 8.14 -7.09
N LYS A 49 -2.58 7.11 -7.40
CA LYS A 49 -2.30 6.70 -8.78
C LYS A 49 -2.69 5.24 -9.04
N VAL A 50 -3.31 4.98 -10.18
CA VAL A 50 -3.66 3.64 -10.66
C VAL A 50 -2.66 3.19 -11.71
N TYR A 51 -2.17 1.96 -11.57
CA TYR A 51 -1.26 1.32 -12.51
C TYR A 51 -1.93 0.09 -13.12
N ARG A 52 -1.51 -0.30 -14.33
CA ARG A 52 -2.02 -1.50 -15.01
C ARG A 52 -1.73 -2.79 -14.23
N SER A 53 -0.59 -2.83 -13.53
CA SER A 53 -0.16 -3.97 -12.71
C SER A 53 0.76 -3.56 -11.56
N ALA A 54 0.94 -4.48 -10.61
CA ALA A 54 1.90 -4.29 -9.52
C ALA A 54 3.35 -4.15 -10.02
N GLU A 55 3.71 -4.91 -11.05
CA GLU A 55 5.03 -4.87 -11.70
C GLU A 55 5.32 -3.51 -12.31
N GLU A 56 4.32 -2.90 -12.95
CA GLU A 56 4.45 -1.57 -13.52
C GLU A 56 4.61 -0.50 -12.44
N ALA A 57 3.78 -0.56 -11.39
CA ALA A 57 3.91 0.34 -10.24
C ALA A 57 5.33 0.27 -9.65
N ILE A 58 5.86 -0.94 -9.45
CA ILE A 58 7.22 -1.15 -8.96
C ILE A 58 8.25 -0.54 -9.90
N ARG A 59 8.15 -0.81 -11.21
CA ARG A 59 9.10 -0.30 -12.21
C ARG A 59 9.13 1.23 -12.21
N VAL A 60 7.97 1.87 -12.21
CA VAL A 60 7.85 3.35 -12.25
C VAL A 60 8.38 3.97 -10.96
N LEU A 61 7.95 3.46 -9.80
CA LEU A 61 8.37 3.99 -8.49
C LEU A 61 9.86 3.76 -8.22
N ASP A 62 10.41 2.64 -8.69
CA ASP A 62 11.82 2.33 -8.55
C ASP A 62 12.70 3.21 -9.44
N ALA A 63 12.30 3.42 -10.70
CA ALA A 63 12.99 4.35 -11.60
C ALA A 63 13.00 5.78 -11.04
N ALA A 64 11.94 6.17 -10.33
CA ALA A 64 11.86 7.46 -9.63
C ALA A 64 12.59 7.49 -8.27
N GLY A 65 13.19 6.38 -7.81
CA GLY A 65 13.84 6.29 -6.50
C GLY A 65 12.88 6.38 -5.31
N LYS A 66 11.58 6.19 -5.52
CA LYS A 66 10.51 6.33 -4.51
C LYS A 66 10.13 5.01 -3.83
N LEU A 67 10.76 3.90 -4.23
CA LEU A 67 10.46 2.58 -3.66
C LEU A 67 11.35 2.27 -2.46
N CYS A 68 12.67 2.38 -2.64
CA CYS A 68 13.65 2.07 -1.61
C CYS A 68 14.95 2.86 -1.79
N HIS A 69 15.67 3.03 -0.67
CA HIS A 69 17.01 3.61 -0.65
C HIS A 69 18.01 2.61 -0.08
N GLU A 70 19.17 2.52 -0.71
CA GLU A 70 20.30 1.77 -0.16
C GLU A 70 21.03 2.63 0.89
N THR A 71 21.35 2.04 2.03
CA THR A 71 22.01 2.74 3.15
C THR A 71 22.92 1.79 3.91
N ALA A 72 24.07 2.30 4.34
CA ALA A 72 24.95 1.56 5.25
C ALA A 72 24.60 1.89 6.70
N ILE A 73 24.34 0.86 7.50
CA ILE A 73 24.21 0.99 8.96
C ILE A 73 25.47 0.47 9.64
N LYS A 74 25.86 1.13 10.74
CA LYS A 74 26.94 0.68 11.61
C LYS A 74 26.35 0.09 12.88
N ILE A 75 26.50 -1.22 13.04
CA ILE A 75 26.06 -1.94 14.23
C ILE A 75 27.20 -1.90 15.23
N ASN A 76 27.05 -1.09 16.28
CA ASN A 76 28.00 -1.04 17.38
C ASN A 76 27.63 -2.08 18.43
N PHE A 77 28.65 -2.77 18.95
CA PHE A 77 28.49 -3.62 20.12
C PHE A 77 28.78 -2.78 21.36
N GLY A 78 27.97 -2.93 22.41
CA GLY A 78 28.12 -2.17 23.64
C GLY A 78 29.47 -2.41 24.30
N GLU A 79 29.97 -1.40 25.00
CA GLU A 79 31.14 -1.55 25.85
C GLU A 79 30.83 -2.50 27.01
N PRO A 80 31.82 -3.28 27.48
CA PRO A 80 31.62 -4.16 28.61
C PRO A 80 31.41 -3.37 29.90
N ASP A 81 30.50 -3.85 30.75
CA ASP A 81 30.15 -3.20 32.02
C ASP A 81 31.30 -3.22 33.06
N VAL A 82 32.33 -4.05 32.85
CA VAL A 82 33.53 -4.21 33.69
C VAL A 82 34.77 -4.35 32.79
N ASN A 83 35.87 -3.66 33.10
CA ASN A 83 37.12 -3.69 32.35
C ASN A 83 38.35 -3.68 33.30
N GLU A 84 39.57 -3.63 32.73
CA GLU A 84 40.82 -3.69 33.51
C GLU A 84 41.04 -2.50 34.46
N LEU A 85 40.36 -1.38 34.22
CA LEU A 85 40.45 -0.18 35.06
C LEU A 85 39.40 -0.17 36.19
N THR A 86 38.48 -1.14 36.19
CA THR A 86 37.45 -1.28 37.22
C THR A 86 38.09 -1.67 38.54
N ARG A 87 37.83 -0.89 39.59
CA ARG A 87 38.33 -1.15 40.95
C ARG A 87 37.25 -1.67 41.87
N LYS A 88 35.99 -1.42 41.53
CA LYS A 88 34.84 -1.78 42.34
C LYS A 88 33.68 -2.18 41.44
N VAL A 89 33.01 -3.27 41.82
CA VAL A 89 31.84 -3.78 41.11
C VAL A 89 30.61 -3.82 42.00
N TYR A 90 29.47 -3.53 41.38
CA TYR A 90 28.15 -3.60 41.98
C TYR A 90 27.37 -4.72 41.29
N ILE A 91 26.85 -5.68 42.07
CA ILE A 91 26.28 -6.92 41.55
C ILE A 91 24.82 -7.03 41.96
N CYS A 92 23.94 -7.22 40.97
CA CYS A 92 22.53 -7.49 41.19
C CYS A 92 22.36 -8.89 41.81
N PRO A 93 21.69 -9.02 42.96
CA PRO A 93 21.56 -10.30 43.66
C PRO A 93 20.60 -11.27 42.96
N PHE A 94 19.73 -10.76 42.07
CA PHE A 94 18.72 -11.56 41.37
C PHE A 94 19.25 -12.05 40.02
N THR A 95 19.71 -11.13 39.17
CA THR A 95 20.10 -11.44 37.79
C THR A 95 21.60 -11.70 37.62
N GLY A 96 22.42 -11.43 38.65
CA GLY A 96 23.88 -11.49 38.55
C GLY A 96 24.51 -10.43 37.65
N LYS A 97 23.74 -9.43 37.18
CA LYS A 97 24.26 -8.33 36.35
C LYS A 97 25.24 -7.48 37.17
N VAL A 98 26.35 -7.11 36.55
CA VAL A 98 27.46 -6.40 37.22
C VAL A 98 27.68 -5.03 36.59
N PHE A 99 27.99 -4.03 37.41
CA PHE A 99 28.32 -2.67 36.99
C PHE A 99 29.66 -2.27 37.60
N GLY A 100 30.62 -1.88 36.76
CA GLY A 100 31.92 -1.35 37.18
C GLY A 100 31.83 0.11 37.62
N ASP A 101 32.74 0.50 38.50
CA ASP A 101 32.79 1.86 39.05
C ASP A 101 33.19 2.94 38.04
N ASN A 102 33.76 2.51 36.91
CA ASN A 102 34.33 3.36 35.88
C ASN A 102 33.54 3.37 34.56
N THR A 103 32.46 2.59 34.45
CA THR A 103 31.66 2.48 33.21
C THR A 103 30.45 3.40 33.20
N HIS A 104 30.05 3.92 34.35
CA HIS A 104 28.90 4.82 34.51
C HIS A 104 29.32 6.05 35.33
N PRO A 105 28.76 7.25 35.05
CA PRO A 105 29.03 8.44 35.86
C PRO A 105 28.67 8.27 37.33
N ASN A 106 27.57 7.57 37.61
CA ASN A 106 27.23 7.08 38.95
C ASN A 106 26.77 5.60 38.90
N PRO A 107 27.70 4.65 39.12
CA PRO A 107 27.44 3.21 39.07
C PRO A 107 26.41 2.72 40.09
N GLN A 108 26.33 3.37 41.26
CA GLN A 108 25.36 3.01 42.31
C GLN A 108 23.93 3.32 41.88
N ASP A 109 23.71 4.46 41.24
CA ASP A 109 22.39 4.83 40.73
C ASP A 109 21.97 3.90 39.58
N ALA A 110 22.90 3.53 38.70
CA ALA A 110 22.64 2.64 37.59
C ALA A 110 22.16 1.25 38.05
N ILE A 111 22.81 0.65 39.05
CA ILE A 111 22.36 -0.63 39.63
C ILE A 111 21.05 -0.45 40.41
N TYR A 112 20.89 0.66 41.11
CA TYR A 112 19.68 0.96 41.89
C TYR A 112 18.45 1.06 40.99
N ASP A 113 18.56 1.74 39.85
CA ASP A 113 17.52 1.83 38.83
C ASP A 113 17.19 0.46 38.24
N TRP A 114 18.21 -0.36 37.96
CA TRP A 114 18.03 -1.70 37.43
C TRP A 114 17.27 -2.61 38.42
N VAL A 115 17.73 -2.68 39.68
CA VAL A 115 17.12 -3.50 40.73
C VAL A 115 15.69 -3.05 41.05
N SER A 116 15.38 -1.76 40.89
CA SER A 116 14.03 -1.22 41.11
C SER A 116 13.01 -1.71 40.05
N LYS A 117 13.46 -1.86 38.81
CA LYS A 117 12.66 -2.32 37.65
C LYS A 117 12.65 -3.84 37.49
N CYS A 118 13.44 -4.57 38.29
CA CYS A 118 13.54 -6.02 38.23
C CYS A 118 12.20 -6.69 38.64
N PRO A 119 11.63 -7.59 37.82
CA PRO A 119 10.43 -8.34 38.18
C PRO A 119 10.63 -9.30 39.36
N GLU A 120 11.83 -9.86 39.50
CA GLU A 120 12.19 -10.84 40.54
C GLU A 120 12.37 -10.19 41.93
N ASN A 121 12.55 -8.87 41.97
CA ASN A 121 12.65 -8.12 43.22
C ASN A 121 11.26 -7.90 43.83
N THR A 122 10.85 -8.85 44.67
CA THR A 122 9.54 -8.89 45.33
C THR A 122 9.58 -8.46 46.79
N GLU A 123 10.76 -8.38 47.40
CA GLU A 123 10.92 -8.01 48.80
C GLU A 123 10.51 -6.55 49.05
N ARG A 124 9.72 -6.30 50.09
CA ARG A 124 9.28 -4.96 50.49
C ARG A 124 9.56 -4.71 51.96
N VAL A 125 10.03 -3.50 52.27
CA VAL A 125 10.16 -2.99 53.64
C VAL A 125 9.38 -1.67 53.70
N ASN A 126 8.44 -1.56 54.64
CA ASN A 126 7.54 -0.41 54.78
C ASN A 126 6.77 -0.05 53.49
N GLY A 127 6.37 -1.06 52.72
CA GLY A 127 5.61 -0.89 51.47
C GLY A 127 6.46 -0.55 50.24
N LEU A 128 7.75 -0.21 50.40
CA LEU A 128 8.68 0.08 49.31
C LEU A 128 9.51 -1.17 48.96
N ARG A 129 9.80 -1.37 47.66
CA ARG A 129 10.70 -2.47 47.22
C ARG A 129 12.08 -2.29 47.84
N VAL A 130 12.62 -3.35 48.42
CA VAL A 130 13.97 -3.38 48.98
C VAL A 130 14.97 -3.31 47.83
N LYS A 131 15.94 -2.41 47.93
CA LYS A 131 16.95 -2.19 46.89
C LYS A 131 18.31 -2.54 47.47
N ARG A 132 18.67 -3.81 47.35
CA ARG A 132 19.95 -4.36 47.80
C ARG A 132 20.76 -4.81 46.59
N PHE A 133 22.06 -4.58 46.67
CA PHE A 133 23.04 -5.09 45.72
C PHE A 133 24.32 -5.47 46.48
N PHE A 134 25.06 -6.42 45.95
CA PHE A 134 26.38 -6.75 46.48
C PHE A 134 27.41 -5.79 45.93
N ILE A 135 28.44 -5.54 46.72
CA ILE A 135 29.56 -4.68 46.37
C ILE A 135 30.82 -5.49 46.59
N SER A 136 31.71 -5.53 45.60
CA SER A 136 33.02 -6.16 45.74
C SER A 136 34.12 -5.24 45.23
N GLU A 137 35.21 -5.19 45.97
CA GLU A 137 36.47 -4.52 45.62
C GLU A 137 37.60 -5.55 45.47
N ASP A 138 37.28 -6.84 45.52
CA ASP A 138 38.24 -7.94 45.41
C ASP A 138 38.74 -8.07 43.95
N PRO A 139 40.04 -7.87 43.68
CA PRO A 139 40.60 -7.97 42.33
C PRO A 139 40.40 -9.34 41.67
N GLU A 140 40.38 -10.44 42.42
CA GLU A 140 40.18 -11.77 41.85
C GLU A 140 38.74 -11.96 41.36
N MET A 141 37.78 -11.46 42.14
CA MET A 141 36.37 -11.46 41.77
C MET A 141 36.11 -10.56 40.54
N ILE A 142 36.69 -9.36 40.52
CA ILE A 142 36.53 -8.40 39.40
C ILE A 142 37.09 -8.99 38.10
N LYS A 143 38.26 -9.64 38.13
CA LYS A 143 38.84 -10.32 36.96
C LYS A 143 37.92 -11.40 36.39
N GLY A 144 37.09 -12.04 37.22
CA GLY A 144 36.10 -13.02 36.76
C GLY A 144 35.00 -12.43 35.87
N TYR A 145 34.73 -11.14 35.99
CA TYR A 145 33.69 -10.43 35.23
C TYR A 145 34.22 -9.67 34.01
N ILE A 146 35.54 -9.52 33.87
CA ILE A 146 36.13 -8.94 32.66
C ILE A 146 35.90 -9.93 31.50
N PRO A 147 35.28 -9.50 30.39
CA PRO A 147 35.08 -10.37 29.24
C PRO A 147 36.43 -10.87 28.73
N LYS A 148 36.55 -12.19 28.58
CA LYS A 148 37.78 -12.84 28.09
C LYS A 148 38.01 -12.59 26.59
N GLU A 149 36.94 -12.24 25.88
CA GLU A 149 36.96 -11.92 24.46
C GLU A 149 36.89 -10.41 24.27
N LYS A 150 37.64 -9.90 23.28
CA LYS A 150 37.55 -8.48 22.92
C LYS A 150 36.14 -8.16 22.40
N PRO A 151 35.61 -6.95 22.69
CA PRO A 151 34.37 -6.49 22.09
C PRO A 151 34.43 -6.64 20.58
N LYS A 152 33.35 -7.17 19.98
CA LYS A 152 33.28 -7.29 18.53
C LYS A 152 33.40 -5.90 17.90
N GLU A 153 34.22 -5.80 16.87
CA GLU A 153 34.33 -4.54 16.12
C GLU A 153 32.98 -4.20 15.49
N PRO A 154 32.62 -2.91 15.40
CA PRO A 154 31.38 -2.51 14.76
C PRO A 154 31.28 -3.04 13.33
N ILE A 155 30.14 -3.65 13.02
CA ILE A 155 29.90 -4.21 11.68
C ILE A 155 29.16 -3.17 10.85
N SER A 156 29.75 -2.77 9.73
CA SER A 156 29.05 -2.01 8.71
C SER A 156 28.29 -2.97 7.79
N LYS A 157 26.97 -2.79 7.68
CA LYS A 157 26.13 -3.59 6.80
C LYS A 157 25.31 -2.68 5.89
N VAL A 158 25.31 -3.01 4.60
CA VAL A 158 24.39 -2.39 3.63
C VAL A 158 23.00 -2.98 3.83
N VAL A 159 22.02 -2.11 3.94
CA VAL A 159 20.60 -2.41 4.14
C VAL A 159 19.76 -1.54 3.21
N PHE A 160 18.50 -1.94 3.03
CA PHE A 160 17.54 -1.21 2.20
C PHE A 160 16.46 -0.60 3.09
N THR A 161 16.25 0.70 2.95
CA THR A 161 15.18 1.41 3.66
C THR A 161 13.98 1.58 2.72
N SER A 162 12.79 1.18 3.17
CA SER A 162 11.56 1.51 2.44
C SER A 162 11.33 3.02 2.47
N ALA A 163 11.24 3.65 1.30
CA ALA A 163 10.92 5.08 1.21
C ALA A 163 9.51 5.40 1.73
N LEU A 164 8.65 4.37 1.84
CA LEU A 164 7.27 4.53 2.27
C LEU A 164 7.10 4.46 3.78
N SER A 165 7.75 3.50 4.44
CA SER A 165 7.58 3.26 5.89
C SER A 165 8.80 3.58 6.74
N GLY A 166 9.97 3.79 6.14
CA GLY A 166 11.24 3.90 6.86
C GLY A 166 11.74 2.58 7.45
N LYS A 167 11.06 1.45 7.22
CA LYS A 167 11.50 0.13 7.68
C LYS A 167 12.81 -0.27 6.99
N LEU A 168 13.69 -0.91 7.74
CA LEU A 168 14.94 -1.48 7.26
C LEU A 168 14.77 -2.94 6.88
N PHE A 169 15.32 -3.30 5.72
CA PHE A 169 15.31 -4.63 5.15
C PHE A 169 16.74 -5.05 4.81
N ASN A 170 17.02 -6.34 4.94
CA ASN A 170 18.32 -6.89 4.55
C ASN A 170 18.49 -6.93 3.02
N ASP A 171 17.40 -7.17 2.30
CA ASP A 171 17.40 -7.36 0.85
C ASP A 171 16.35 -6.50 0.16
N ARG A 172 16.68 -6.01 -1.03
CA ARG A 172 15.77 -5.23 -1.86
C ARG A 172 14.51 -6.00 -2.24
N LYS A 173 14.61 -7.32 -2.46
CA LYS A 173 13.47 -8.18 -2.79
C LYS A 173 12.39 -8.14 -1.72
N THR A 174 12.79 -8.16 -0.45
CA THR A 174 11.85 -8.11 0.68
C THR A 174 11.13 -6.77 0.76
N VAL A 175 11.79 -5.67 0.37
CA VAL A 175 11.13 -4.36 0.25
C VAL A 175 10.02 -4.39 -0.80
N ILE A 176 10.30 -5.00 -1.96
CA ILE A 176 9.32 -5.13 -3.05
C ILE A 176 8.15 -6.01 -2.63
N GLU A 177 8.39 -7.11 -1.93
CA GLU A 177 7.33 -7.98 -1.42
C GLU A 177 6.46 -7.29 -0.36
N ASP A 178 7.06 -6.54 0.57
CA ASP A 178 6.34 -5.71 1.53
C ASP A 178 5.48 -4.66 0.82
N PHE A 179 6.04 -4.02 -0.21
CA PHE A 179 5.34 -3.04 -1.03
C PHE A 179 4.09 -3.65 -1.69
N ARG A 180 4.25 -4.79 -2.37
CA ARG A 180 3.15 -5.50 -3.06
C ARG A 180 2.03 -5.89 -2.12
N LYS A 181 2.37 -6.32 -0.90
CA LYS A 181 1.40 -6.86 0.05
C LYS A 181 0.61 -5.78 0.78
N HIS A 182 1.23 -4.65 1.10
CA HIS A 182 0.65 -3.69 2.05
C HIS A 182 0.28 -2.33 1.44
N TYR A 183 0.77 -1.99 0.25
CA TYR A 183 0.60 -0.63 -0.29
C TYR A 183 -0.14 -0.57 -1.62
N LEU A 184 -0.36 -1.71 -2.27
CA LEU A 184 -1.13 -1.81 -3.50
C LEU A 184 -2.50 -2.44 -3.21
N LYS A 185 -3.57 -1.77 -3.65
CA LYS A 185 -4.93 -2.30 -3.61
C LYS A 185 -5.34 -2.72 -5.01
N LYS A 186 -5.72 -3.98 -5.20
CA LYS A 186 -6.28 -4.44 -6.48
C LYS A 186 -7.66 -3.82 -6.68
N ILE A 187 -7.93 -3.36 -7.89
CA ILE A 187 -9.24 -2.84 -8.29
C ILE A 187 -9.65 -3.46 -9.64
N PRO A 188 -10.94 -3.74 -9.86
CA PRO A 188 -11.47 -4.12 -11.17
C PRO A 188 -11.22 -3.03 -12.22
N LEU A 189 -11.15 -3.42 -13.50
CA LEU A 189 -10.95 -2.46 -14.59
C LEU A 189 -12.12 -1.47 -14.73
N ALA A 190 -13.35 -1.92 -14.52
CA ALA A 190 -14.54 -1.06 -14.56
C ALA A 190 -14.45 0.07 -13.52
N GLU A 191 -13.98 -0.24 -12.30
CA GLU A 191 -13.76 0.76 -11.25
C GLU A 191 -12.62 1.74 -11.55
N VAL A 192 -11.78 1.53 -12.58
CA VAL A 192 -10.70 2.47 -12.89
C VAL A 192 -11.25 3.79 -13.43
N GLN A 193 -12.34 3.75 -14.20
CA GLN A 193 -12.90 4.93 -14.88
C GLN A 193 -13.76 5.78 -13.95
N SER A 194 -14.46 5.17 -13.01
CA SER A 194 -15.32 5.86 -12.03
C SER A 194 -14.55 6.59 -10.92
N GLN A 195 -13.21 6.55 -10.95
CA GLN A 195 -12.36 7.11 -9.90
C GLN A 195 -11.83 8.50 -10.27
N GLU A 196 -12.67 9.53 -10.17
CA GLU A 196 -12.27 10.93 -10.37
C GLU A 196 -11.14 11.38 -9.43
N ARG A 197 -10.94 10.65 -8.32
CA ARG A 197 -9.96 10.98 -7.29
C ARG A 197 -8.57 10.43 -7.56
N PHE A 198 -8.36 9.61 -8.57
CA PHE A 198 -7.09 8.94 -8.80
C PHE A 198 -6.59 9.16 -10.23
N ASP A 199 -5.31 9.52 -10.35
CA ASP A 199 -4.66 9.65 -11.64
C ASP A 199 -4.36 8.27 -12.21
N ILE A 200 -4.55 8.08 -13.50
CA ILE A 200 -4.17 6.84 -14.18
C ILE A 200 -2.76 7.04 -14.76
N GLU A 201 -1.91 6.01 -14.63
CA GLU A 201 -0.60 6.00 -15.27
C GLU A 201 -0.72 6.20 -16.79
N GLU A 202 0.12 7.05 -17.38
CA GLU A 202 -0.03 7.54 -18.75
C GLU A 202 -0.13 6.41 -19.78
N GLY A 203 0.76 5.41 -19.71
CA GLY A 203 0.72 4.26 -20.60
C GLY A 203 -0.53 3.40 -20.40
N PHE A 204 -1.09 3.36 -19.19
CA PHE A 204 -2.36 2.70 -18.93
C PHE A 204 -3.56 3.51 -19.45
N THR A 205 -3.52 4.84 -19.34
CA THR A 205 -4.54 5.74 -19.94
C THR A 205 -4.60 5.57 -21.45
N GLU A 206 -3.45 5.60 -22.12
CA GLU A 206 -3.37 5.38 -23.58
C GLU A 206 -3.93 4.01 -23.98
N PHE A 207 -3.65 2.98 -23.16
CA PHE A 207 -4.22 1.65 -23.38
C PHE A 207 -5.74 1.66 -23.26
N LEU A 208 -6.30 2.31 -22.24
CA LEU A 208 -7.75 2.38 -22.01
C LEU A 208 -8.46 3.11 -23.15
N GLN A 209 -7.95 4.29 -23.53
CA GLN A 209 -8.47 5.07 -24.66
C GLN A 209 -8.48 4.27 -25.95
N LYS A 210 -7.43 3.46 -26.18
CA LYS A 210 -7.38 2.58 -27.35
C LYS A 210 -8.43 1.46 -27.30
N GLN A 211 -8.85 1.00 -26.13
CA GLN A 211 -9.86 -0.07 -26.01
C GLN A 211 -11.29 0.46 -25.99
N LEU A 212 -11.53 1.64 -25.43
CA LEU A 212 -12.80 2.38 -25.49
C LEU A 212 -13.03 3.00 -26.87
N ASP A 213 -13.13 2.14 -27.89
CA ASP A 213 -13.46 2.54 -29.26
C ASP A 213 -14.79 1.91 -29.64
N GLU A 214 -15.70 2.71 -30.20
CA GLU A 214 -17.07 2.27 -30.57
C GLU A 214 -17.05 1.04 -31.47
N ASN A 215 -16.14 0.98 -32.44
CA ASN A 215 -16.05 -0.17 -33.35
C ASN A 215 -15.68 -1.46 -32.61
N LYS A 216 -14.90 -1.35 -31.52
CA LYS A 216 -14.54 -2.51 -30.70
C LYS A 216 -15.66 -2.95 -29.77
N ILE A 217 -16.45 -2.00 -29.28
CA ILE A 217 -17.62 -2.29 -28.45
C ILE A 217 -18.70 -2.93 -29.33
N ALA A 218 -18.97 -2.37 -30.51
CA ALA A 218 -19.87 -2.96 -31.50
C ALA A 218 -19.44 -4.38 -31.88
N ALA A 219 -18.15 -4.59 -32.21
CA ALA A 219 -17.64 -5.93 -32.51
C ALA A 219 -17.73 -6.91 -31.32
N PHE A 220 -17.72 -6.40 -30.08
CA PHE A 220 -17.94 -7.21 -28.88
C PHE A 220 -19.41 -7.62 -28.75
N VAL A 221 -20.35 -6.70 -28.93
CA VAL A 221 -21.79 -6.99 -28.94
C VAL A 221 -22.15 -7.98 -30.03
N GLU A 222 -21.65 -7.77 -31.26
CA GLU A 222 -21.81 -8.71 -32.38
C GLU A 222 -21.32 -10.11 -32.02
N SER A 223 -20.15 -10.21 -31.38
CA SER A 223 -19.61 -11.51 -30.95
C SER A 223 -20.40 -12.15 -29.82
N LEU A 224 -21.07 -11.37 -28.96
CA LEU A 224 -21.96 -11.91 -27.93
C LEU A 224 -23.30 -12.35 -28.52
N ALA A 225 -23.79 -11.68 -29.57
CA ALA A 225 -25.04 -12.03 -30.25
C ALA A 225 -25.01 -13.42 -30.92
N GLU A 226 -23.83 -13.98 -31.18
CA GLU A 226 -23.65 -15.37 -31.61
C GLU A 226 -24.02 -16.41 -30.51
N HIS A 227 -24.31 -15.96 -29.29
CA HIS A 227 -24.59 -16.79 -28.12
C HIS A 227 -25.96 -16.44 -27.52
N GLU A 228 -26.92 -17.35 -27.64
CA GLU A 228 -28.31 -17.15 -27.22
C GLU A 228 -28.45 -16.70 -25.75
N GLU A 229 -27.53 -17.14 -24.88
CA GLU A 229 -27.56 -16.79 -23.46
C GLU A 229 -27.35 -15.28 -23.19
N PHE A 230 -26.77 -14.52 -24.12
CA PHE A 230 -26.54 -13.07 -23.93
C PHE A 230 -27.62 -12.18 -24.55
N LEU A 231 -28.53 -12.73 -25.35
CA LEU A 231 -29.54 -11.94 -26.08
C LEU A 231 -30.41 -11.05 -25.15
N PRO A 232 -30.88 -11.51 -23.98
CA PRO A 232 -31.68 -10.65 -23.09
C PRO A 232 -30.91 -9.41 -22.58
N TYR A 233 -29.60 -9.55 -22.37
CA TYR A 233 -28.75 -8.45 -21.91
C TYR A 233 -28.42 -7.50 -23.05
N ILE A 234 -28.16 -8.03 -24.25
CA ILE A 234 -27.91 -7.21 -25.44
C ILE A 234 -29.14 -6.36 -25.78
N GLN A 235 -30.34 -6.96 -25.75
CA GLN A 235 -31.59 -6.22 -25.97
C GLN A 235 -31.73 -5.08 -24.97
N ARG A 236 -31.52 -5.35 -23.67
CA ARG A 236 -31.56 -4.32 -22.63
C ARG A 236 -30.56 -3.19 -22.87
N TRP A 237 -29.34 -3.48 -23.35
CA TRP A 237 -28.35 -2.45 -23.66
C TRP A 237 -28.76 -1.58 -24.85
N LEU A 238 -29.34 -2.19 -25.89
CA LEU A 238 -29.80 -1.47 -27.07
C LEU A 238 -31.07 -0.65 -26.80
N GLU A 239 -31.99 -1.19 -26.01
CA GLU A 239 -33.24 -0.53 -25.62
C GLU A 239 -33.00 0.63 -24.63
N GLY A 240 -32.00 0.50 -23.74
CA GLY A 240 -31.62 1.58 -22.81
C GLY A 240 -31.00 2.81 -23.50
N ASP A 241 -30.23 2.60 -24.56
CA ASP A 241 -29.67 3.69 -25.38
C ASP A 241 -30.77 4.46 -26.16
N GLU A 242 -31.89 3.81 -26.47
CA GLU A 242 -33.03 4.44 -27.18
C GLU A 242 -33.84 5.36 -26.24
N GLU A 243 -34.08 4.97 -24.98
CA GLU A 243 -34.81 5.82 -24.00
C GLU A 243 -33.98 7.04 -23.55
N GLU A 244 -32.66 6.91 -23.32
CA GLU A 244 -31.80 8.05 -22.94
C GLU A 244 -31.59 9.05 -24.10
N GLY A 245 -31.52 8.55 -25.34
CA GLY A 245 -31.40 9.41 -26.54
C GLY A 245 -32.67 10.18 -26.88
N GLU A 246 -33.84 9.62 -26.58
CA GLU A 246 -35.14 10.31 -26.70
C GLU A 246 -35.29 11.41 -25.63
N GLU A 247 -34.86 11.16 -24.38
CA GLU A 247 -34.86 12.17 -23.31
C GLU A 247 -33.89 13.34 -23.60
N GLU A 248 -32.67 13.09 -24.10
CA GLU A 248 -31.74 14.16 -24.46
C GLU A 248 -32.26 15.02 -25.63
N LEU A 249 -32.92 14.41 -26.61
CA LEU A 249 -33.54 15.13 -27.74
C LEU A 249 -34.74 15.99 -27.30
N GLU A 250 -35.58 15.50 -26.39
CA GLU A 250 -36.68 16.29 -25.82
C GLU A 250 -36.17 17.50 -25.02
N VAL A 251 -35.07 17.34 -24.27
CA VAL A 251 -34.45 18.44 -23.51
C VAL A 251 -33.78 19.47 -24.44
N GLU A 252 -33.12 19.03 -25.51
CA GLU A 252 -32.56 19.95 -26.52
C GLU A 252 -33.67 20.71 -27.28
N GLU A 253 -34.79 20.07 -27.64
CA GLU A 253 -35.94 20.73 -28.25
C GLU A 253 -36.62 21.75 -27.29
N GLU A 254 -36.77 21.42 -25.99
CA GLU A 254 -37.30 22.37 -25.00
C GLU A 254 -36.38 23.60 -24.84
N LEU A 255 -35.06 23.40 -24.82
CA LEU A 255 -34.08 24.50 -24.72
C LEU A 255 -34.04 25.37 -25.99
N GLU A 256 -34.18 24.79 -27.18
CA GLU A 256 -34.32 25.58 -28.41
C GLU A 256 -35.61 26.41 -28.44
N LEU A 257 -36.72 25.86 -27.93
CA LEU A 257 -37.99 26.59 -27.84
C LEU A 257 -37.93 27.74 -26.84
N GLU A 258 -37.29 27.55 -25.68
CA GLU A 258 -37.11 28.60 -24.66
C GLU A 258 -36.24 29.77 -25.18
N LEU A 259 -35.20 29.47 -25.97
CA LEU A 259 -34.36 30.49 -26.61
C LEU A 259 -35.11 31.30 -27.69
N VAL A 260 -36.05 30.69 -28.40
CA VAL A 260 -36.89 31.37 -29.41
C VAL A 260 -37.92 32.29 -28.74
N GLU A 261 -38.46 31.91 -27.57
CA GLU A 261 -39.38 32.74 -26.79
C GLU A 261 -38.68 33.98 -26.19
N ASP A 262 -37.45 33.83 -25.68
CA ASP A 262 -36.65 34.94 -25.16
C ASP A 262 -36.27 35.97 -26.25
N GLU A 263 -36.01 35.54 -27.49
CA GLU A 263 -35.76 36.45 -28.62
C GLU A 263 -37.02 37.18 -29.10
N LEU A 264 -38.20 36.58 -28.95
CA LEU A 264 -39.50 37.20 -29.27
C LEU A 264 -39.89 38.28 -28.26
N ASP A 265 -39.61 38.08 -26.97
CA ASP A 265 -39.87 39.07 -25.93
C ASP A 265 -38.88 40.25 -25.95
N ALA A 266 -37.63 40.03 -26.41
CA ALA A 266 -36.66 41.10 -26.61
C ALA A 266 -36.96 42.02 -27.82
N GLY A 267 -37.83 41.59 -28.74
CA GLY A 267 -38.18 42.33 -29.97
C GLY A 267 -39.36 43.31 -29.86
N ILE A 268 -40.03 43.41 -28.70
CA ILE A 268 -41.25 44.22 -28.53
C ILE A 268 -40.98 45.59 -27.86
N GLU A 269 -39.76 45.88 -27.41
CA GLU A 269 -39.39 47.19 -26.81
C GLU A 269 -38.67 48.16 -27.76
N GLU A 270 -39.12 48.31 -29.02
CA GLU A 270 -38.76 49.49 -29.83
C GLU A 270 -39.96 49.95 -30.67
N GLU A 271 -40.93 50.63 -30.04
CA GLU A 271 -41.70 51.74 -30.65
C GLU A 271 -42.65 52.37 -29.61
N VAL A 272 -42.16 53.35 -28.84
CA VAL A 272 -42.96 54.44 -28.24
C VAL A 272 -42.17 55.74 -28.22
#